data_AF-A0A521V295-F1
#
_entry.id   AF-A0A521V295-F1
#
_cell.length_a   1.000
_cell.length_b   1.000
_cell.length_c   1.000
_cell.angle_alpha   90.00
_cell.angle_beta   90.00
_cell.angle_gamma   90.00
#
_symmetry.space_group_name_H-M   'P 1'
#
loop_
_entity.id
_entity.type
_entity.pdbx_description
1 polymer ?
#
loop_
_entity_poly.entity_id
_entity_poly.type
_entity_poly.pdbx_seq_one_letter_code
_entity_poly.pdbx_strand_id
1 'polypeptide(L)'
;MQTARELFSHRKHWAARFGTAPFLPMSRAEMEALGWERCDVVLVTGDAYVDHPSFGMAIIGRLLEAQGFRVGIIAQPDWNSAADFGRLGEPALFFGVTAGNMDSMVNRYTADRRIRSDDAYTPGGAGGRRPDRS
;
A
#
# COMPACT_ATOMS: atom_id res chain seq x y z
N MET A 1 15.57 20.75 23.52
CA MET A 1 14.95 19.89 22.48
C MET A 1 13.67 19.34 23.06
N GLN A 2 12.56 19.39 22.31
CA GLN A 2 11.29 18.81 22.75
C GLN A 2 11.36 17.29 22.49
N THR A 3 11.20 16.48 23.52
CA THR A 3 11.20 15.01 23.39
C THR A 3 10.02 14.57 22.55
N ALA A 4 10.25 13.69 21.58
CA ALA A 4 9.18 13.12 20.76
C ALA A 4 8.20 12.35 21.65
N ARG A 5 6.91 12.38 21.29
CA ARG A 5 5.90 11.56 21.96
C ARG A 5 6.08 10.10 21.56
N GLU A 6 5.79 9.20 22.48
CA GLU A 6 5.74 7.76 22.21
C GLU A 6 4.70 7.45 21.12
N LEU A 7 5.05 6.57 20.17
CA LEU A 7 4.22 6.24 19.00
C LEU A 7 2.77 5.87 19.36
N PHE A 8 2.57 5.15 20.47
CA PHE A 8 1.25 4.66 20.91
C PHE A 8 0.61 5.52 22.00
N SER A 9 1.18 6.69 22.31
CA SER A 9 0.58 7.64 23.27
C SER A 9 -0.54 8.49 22.68
N HIS A 10 -0.71 8.47 21.36
CA HIS A 10 -1.75 9.21 20.68
C HIS A 10 -3.13 8.58 20.93
N ARG A 11 -4.16 9.43 21.08
CA ARG A 11 -5.54 8.97 21.10
C ARG A 11 -5.85 8.31 19.75
N LYS A 12 -6.31 7.06 19.78
CA LYS A 12 -6.73 6.33 18.59
C LYS A 12 -7.86 7.06 17.86
N HIS A 13 -7.81 6.99 16.54
CA HIS A 13 -8.85 7.50 15.66
C HIS A 13 -10.18 6.78 15.91
N TRP A 14 -11.30 7.48 15.65
CA TRP A 14 -12.64 7.01 16.00
C TRP A 14 -13.01 5.68 15.35
N ALA A 15 -12.44 5.39 14.18
CA ALA A 15 -12.71 4.19 13.42
C ALA A 15 -12.09 2.92 14.04
N ALA A 16 -11.31 3.04 15.12
CA ALA A 16 -10.79 1.90 15.89
C ALA A 16 -11.90 0.93 16.37
N ARG A 17 -13.15 1.42 16.48
CA ARG A 17 -14.33 0.62 16.85
C ARG A 17 -14.66 -0.50 15.84
N PHE A 18 -14.18 -0.40 14.60
CA PHE A 18 -14.39 -1.41 13.56
C PHE A 18 -13.34 -2.54 13.60
N GLY A 19 -12.34 -2.45 14.48
CA GLY A 19 -11.24 -3.39 14.52
C GLY A 19 -10.27 -3.26 13.35
N THR A 20 -9.39 -4.24 13.20
CA THR A 20 -8.38 -4.32 12.12
C THR A 20 -8.81 -5.32 11.06
N ALA A 21 -8.51 -5.05 9.79
CA ALA A 21 -8.82 -5.99 8.71
C ALA A 21 -7.85 -7.19 8.73
N PRO A 22 -8.28 -8.41 8.36
CA PRO A 22 -7.37 -9.55 8.19
C PRO A 22 -6.25 -9.24 7.19
N PHE A 23 -6.60 -8.55 6.10
CA PHE A 23 -5.70 -7.92 5.14
C PHE A 23 -6.26 -6.54 4.78
N LEU A 24 -5.40 -5.58 4.45
CA LEU A 24 -5.84 -4.30 3.89
C LEU A 24 -6.69 -4.54 2.63
N PRO A 25 -7.94 -4.05 2.56
CA PRO A 25 -8.79 -4.25 1.39
C PRO A 25 -8.20 -3.59 0.14
N MET A 26 -8.29 -4.30 -0.99
CA MET A 26 -7.88 -3.85 -2.32
C MET A 26 -9.06 -3.62 -3.26
N SER A 27 -10.28 -3.93 -2.81
CA SER A 27 -11.52 -3.78 -3.56
C SER A 27 -12.67 -3.27 -2.69
N ARG A 28 -13.71 -2.73 -3.35
CA ARG A 28 -14.96 -2.33 -2.69
C ARG A 28 -15.68 -3.51 -2.05
N ALA A 29 -15.60 -4.71 -2.63
CA ALA A 29 -16.21 -5.91 -2.08
C ALA A 29 -15.56 -6.31 -0.74
N GLU A 30 -14.23 -6.21 -0.64
CA GLU A 30 -13.54 -6.44 0.64
C GLU A 30 -13.87 -5.35 1.67
N MET A 31 -14.00 -4.08 1.26
CA MET A 31 -14.46 -3.01 2.14
C MET A 31 -15.88 -3.29 2.66
N GLU A 32 -16.79 -3.73 1.80
CA GLU A 32 -18.16 -4.10 2.18
C GLU A 32 -18.18 -5.27 3.17
N ALA A 33 -17.35 -6.30 2.95
CA ALA A 33 -17.19 -7.41 3.89
C ALA A 33 -16.67 -6.97 5.27
N LEU A 34 -15.91 -5.87 5.34
CA LEU A 34 -15.45 -5.23 6.57
C LEU A 34 -16.46 -4.24 7.16
N GLY A 35 -17.60 -4.00 6.49
CA GLY A 35 -18.58 -2.98 6.87
C GLY A 35 -18.08 -1.55 6.68
N TRP A 36 -17.10 -1.34 5.80
CA TRP A 36 -16.48 -0.04 5.53
C TRP A 36 -17.10 0.60 4.29
N GLU A 37 -17.78 1.72 4.49
CA GLU A 37 -18.24 2.54 3.36
C GLU A 37 -17.08 3.25 2.65
N ARG A 38 -16.02 3.58 3.41
CA ARG A 38 -14.89 4.40 2.95
C ARG A 38 -13.62 4.08 3.75
N CYS A 39 -12.46 4.14 3.09
CA CYS A 39 -11.16 4.15 3.78
C CYS A 39 -10.85 5.55 4.33
N ASP A 40 -10.15 5.63 5.47
CA ASP A 40 -9.61 6.90 5.95
C ASP A 40 -8.32 7.25 5.18
N VAL A 41 -7.48 6.25 4.91
CA VAL A 41 -6.25 6.36 4.12
C VAL A 41 -6.25 5.27 3.05
N VAL A 42 -5.83 5.63 1.83
CA VAL A 42 -5.55 4.64 0.77
C VAL A 42 -4.07 4.70 0.43
N LEU A 43 -3.37 3.58 0.62
CA LEU A 43 -1.97 3.44 0.22
C LEU A 43 -1.88 3.02 -1.25
N VAL A 44 -0.93 3.59 -1.98
CA VAL A 44 -0.65 3.22 -3.37
C VAL A 44 0.78 2.73 -3.46
N THR A 45 0.99 1.56 -4.06
CA THR A 45 2.31 0.96 -4.23
C THR A 45 2.51 0.40 -5.63
N GLY A 46 3.72 0.55 -6.16
CA GLY A 46 4.17 -0.13 -7.39
C GLY A 46 4.56 -1.59 -7.18
N ASP A 47 4.53 -2.09 -5.95
CA ASP A 47 4.76 -3.50 -5.61
C ASP A 47 3.48 -4.31 -5.49
N ALA A 48 3.60 -5.62 -5.60
CA ALA A 48 2.60 -6.54 -5.08
C ALA A 48 2.37 -6.26 -3.59
N TYR A 49 1.10 -6.32 -3.18
CA TYR A 49 0.78 -6.28 -1.76
C TYR A 49 1.10 -7.64 -1.12
N VAL A 50 2.12 -7.64 -0.26
CA VAL A 50 2.45 -8.75 0.62
C VAL A 50 2.44 -8.19 2.04
N ASP A 51 1.55 -8.72 2.87
CA ASP A 51 1.38 -8.27 4.24
C ASP A 51 2.45 -8.89 5.15
N HIS A 52 3.67 -8.36 5.05
CA HIS A 52 4.85 -8.86 5.75
C HIS A 52 5.69 -7.68 6.29
N PRO A 53 6.33 -7.78 7.47
CA PRO A 53 7.12 -6.67 8.02
C PRO A 53 8.34 -6.27 7.19
N SER A 54 8.79 -7.08 6.22
CA SER A 54 9.84 -6.65 5.28
C SER A 54 9.32 -5.74 4.16
N PHE A 55 8.02 -5.45 4.13
CA PHE A 55 7.32 -4.67 3.11
C PHE A 55 6.90 -3.32 3.74
N GLY A 56 7.47 -2.21 3.26
CA GLY A 56 7.32 -0.90 3.91
C GLY A 56 5.88 -0.39 3.97
N MET A 57 5.14 -0.55 2.86
CA MET A 57 3.70 -0.27 2.78
C MET A 57 2.87 -1.10 3.76
N ALA A 58 3.26 -2.35 4.04
CA ALA A 58 2.56 -3.19 5.02
C ALA A 58 2.78 -2.67 6.44
N ILE A 59 4.02 -2.33 6.83
CA ILE A 59 4.29 -1.69 8.13
C ILE A 59 3.49 -0.39 8.28
N ILE A 60 3.51 0.48 7.27
CA ILE A 60 2.79 1.77 7.31
C ILE A 60 1.29 1.53 7.49
N GLY A 61 0.71 0.62 6.70
CA GLY A 61 -0.71 0.30 6.79
C GLY A 61 -1.11 -0.27 8.15
N ARG A 62 -0.34 -1.23 8.67
CA ARG A 62 -0.59 -1.83 9.99
C ARG A 62 -0.38 -0.86 11.15
N LEU A 63 0.58 0.06 11.04
CA LEU A 63 0.77 1.13 12.02
C LEU A 63 -0.45 2.07 12.05
N LEU A 64 -0.94 2.48 10.88
CA LEU A 64 -2.13 3.32 10.77
C LEU A 64 -3.39 2.60 11.30
N GLU A 65 -3.60 1.33 10.97
CA GLU A 65 -4.68 0.53 11.56
C GLU A 65 -4.56 0.41 13.09
N ALA A 66 -3.35 0.21 13.63
CA ALA A 66 -3.13 0.16 15.08
C ALA A 66 -3.50 1.48 15.78
N GLN A 67 -3.40 2.60 15.06
CA GLN A 67 -3.87 3.93 15.48
C GLN A 67 -5.36 4.17 15.20
N GLY A 68 -6.08 3.19 14.65
CA GLY A 68 -7.53 3.20 14.49
C GLY A 68 -8.04 3.74 13.16
N PHE A 69 -7.18 3.88 12.15
CA PHE A 69 -7.60 4.28 10.80
C PHE A 69 -8.05 3.07 9.98
N ARG A 70 -9.07 3.25 9.15
CA ARG A 70 -9.42 2.29 8.09
C ARG A 70 -8.48 2.50 6.92
N VAL A 71 -7.67 1.50 6.59
CA VAL A 71 -6.62 1.64 5.56
C VAL A 71 -6.90 0.67 4.43
N GLY A 72 -7.00 1.19 3.20
CA GLY A 72 -7.03 0.38 1.98
C GLY A 72 -5.70 0.44 1.25
N ILE A 73 -5.47 -0.49 0.31
CA ILE A 73 -4.26 -0.47 -0.52
C ILE A 73 -4.58 -0.72 -2.00
N ILE A 74 -3.94 0.04 -2.87
CA ILE A 74 -3.95 -0.13 -4.32
C ILE A 74 -2.54 -0.57 -4.72
N ALA A 75 -2.40 -1.86 -5.01
CA ALA A 75 -1.14 -2.47 -5.43
C ALA A 75 -1.05 -2.60 -6.94
N GLN A 76 0.08 -2.18 -7.49
CA GLN A 76 0.40 -2.18 -8.92
C GLN A 76 -0.75 -1.68 -9.81
N PRO A 77 -1.25 -0.44 -9.58
CA PRO A 77 -2.24 0.12 -10.48
C PRO A 77 -1.66 0.25 -11.89
N ASP A 78 -2.51 0.09 -12.90
CA ASP A 78 -2.16 0.53 -14.26
C ASP A 78 -1.87 2.04 -14.25
N TRP A 79 -0.62 2.41 -14.49
CA TRP A 79 -0.18 3.81 -14.49
C TRP A 79 -0.56 4.55 -15.78
N ASN A 80 -1.08 3.86 -16.79
CA ASN A 80 -1.56 4.47 -18.04
C ASN A 80 -2.99 5.02 -17.91
N SER A 81 -3.69 4.73 -16.80
CA SER A 81 -5.07 5.11 -16.57
C SER A 81 -5.34 5.55 -15.13
N ALA A 82 -6.16 6.59 -14.96
CA ALA A 82 -6.60 7.03 -13.64
C ALA A 82 -7.63 6.07 -12.98
N ALA A 83 -8.22 5.14 -13.74
CA ALA A 83 -9.31 4.28 -13.28
C ALA A 83 -8.91 3.43 -12.06
N ASP A 84 -7.70 2.87 -12.09
CA ASP A 84 -7.20 1.99 -11.04
C ASP A 84 -7.01 2.71 -9.70
N PHE A 85 -6.63 3.98 -9.74
CA PHE A 85 -6.45 4.83 -8.56
C PHE A 85 -7.78 5.18 -7.88
N GLY A 86 -8.89 5.13 -8.63
CA GLY A 86 -10.25 5.38 -8.13
C GLY A 86 -10.97 4.15 -7.58
N ARG A 87 -10.38 2.94 -7.65
CA ARG A 87 -11.11 1.68 -7.39
C ARG A 87 -11.70 1.58 -5.98
N LEU A 88 -11.04 2.18 -4.97
CA LEU A 88 -11.50 2.22 -3.58
C LEU A 88 -12.35 3.45 -3.25
N GLY A 89 -12.51 4.37 -4.20
CA GLY A 89 -13.11 5.69 -3.98
C GLY A 89 -12.16 6.68 -3.29
N GLU A 90 -12.68 7.87 -3.02
CA GLU A 90 -11.95 8.92 -2.32
C GLU A 90 -11.69 8.50 -0.85
N PRO A 91 -10.49 8.68 -0.28
CA PRO A 91 -10.18 8.40 1.13
C PRO A 91 -10.51 9.59 2.04
N ALA A 92 -10.92 9.37 3.29
CA ALA A 92 -11.39 10.44 4.18
C ALA A 92 -10.33 11.45 4.60
N LEU A 93 -9.06 11.06 4.51
CA LEU A 93 -7.94 11.91 4.86
C LEU A 93 -7.05 12.14 3.64
N PHE A 94 -6.43 11.08 3.10
CA PHE A 94 -5.48 11.22 1.99
C PHE A 94 -5.13 9.89 1.30
N PHE A 95 -4.50 10.02 0.12
CA PHE A 95 -3.75 8.96 -0.54
C PHE A 95 -2.28 9.00 -0.12
N GLY A 96 -1.70 7.86 0.26
CA GLY A 96 -0.28 7.72 0.57
C GLY A 96 0.45 6.93 -0.51
N VAL A 97 1.30 7.59 -1.29
CA VAL A 97 2.09 6.92 -2.35
C VAL A 97 3.43 6.44 -1.78
N THR A 98 3.74 5.17 -1.96
CA THR A 98 4.97 4.55 -1.45
C THR A 98 5.98 4.32 -2.58
N ALA A 99 7.28 4.36 -2.26
CA ALA A 99 8.36 4.12 -3.22
C ALA A 99 8.55 2.63 -3.60
N GLY A 100 7.81 1.71 -2.95
CA GLY A 100 8.07 0.27 -3.03
C GLY A 100 9.29 -0.18 -2.20
N ASN A 101 9.57 -1.47 -2.22
CA ASN A 101 10.64 -2.11 -1.44
C ASN A 101 11.98 -2.11 -2.15
N MET A 102 11.97 -2.03 -3.49
CA MET A 102 13.17 -2.08 -4.30
C MET A 102 13.07 -1.11 -5.46
N ASP A 103 14.19 -0.48 -5.76
CA ASP A 103 14.34 0.45 -6.87
C ASP A 103 14.00 -0.21 -8.23
N SER A 104 13.33 0.54 -9.10
CA SER A 104 12.83 0.06 -10.39
C SER A 104 13.96 -0.41 -11.32
N MET A 105 15.13 0.22 -11.28
CA MET A 105 16.30 -0.20 -12.05
C MET A 105 16.88 -1.52 -11.54
N VAL A 106 16.91 -1.71 -10.21
CA VAL A 106 17.41 -2.96 -9.61
C VAL A 106 16.46 -4.13 -9.88
N ASN A 107 15.15 -3.88 -9.94
CA ASN A 107 14.18 -4.90 -10.33
C ASN A 107 14.31 -5.26 -11.82
N ARG A 108 14.51 -4.27 -12.68
CA ARG A 108 14.55 -4.49 -14.13
C ARG A 108 15.90 -4.96 -14.66
N TYR A 109 17.00 -4.63 -14.01
CA TYR A 109 18.35 -4.90 -14.51
C TYR A 109 19.16 -5.76 -13.53
N THR A 110 19.94 -6.69 -14.07
CA THR A 110 21.03 -7.34 -13.32
C THR A 110 22.16 -6.36 -13.04
N ALA A 111 23.08 -6.72 -12.14
CA ALA A 111 24.30 -5.93 -11.90
C ALA A 111 25.09 -5.64 -13.20
N ASP A 112 25.01 -6.55 -14.18
CA ASP A 112 25.61 -6.43 -15.52
C ASP A 112 24.74 -5.65 -16.52
N ARG A 113 23.69 -4.95 -16.07
CA ARG A 113 22.72 -4.19 -16.89
C ARG A 113 21.95 -5.02 -17.92
N ARG A 114 21.77 -6.33 -17.69
CA ARG A 114 20.86 -7.15 -18.51
C ARG A 114 19.44 -7.03 -17.99
N ILE A 115 18.46 -6.96 -18.90
CA ILE A 115 17.05 -6.93 -18.52
C ILE A 115 16.68 -8.27 -17.87
N ARG A 116 16.13 -8.24 -16.65
CA ARG A 116 15.55 -9.42 -16.00
C ARG A 116 14.21 -9.75 -16.66
N SER A 117 14.00 -11.03 -16.90
CA SER A 117 12.73 -11.57 -17.42
C SER A 117 11.65 -11.64 -16.35
N ASP A 118 12.05 -11.61 -15.08
CA ASP A 118 11.22 -11.78 -13.89
C ASP A 118 11.27 -10.55 -12.96
N ASP A 119 10.14 -10.25 -12.33
CA ASP A 119 10.02 -9.22 -11.30
C ASP A 119 9.52 -9.85 -10.00
N ALA A 120 10.42 -9.98 -9.03
CA ALA A 120 10.16 -10.64 -7.74
C ALA A 120 9.04 -9.98 -6.91
N TYR A 121 8.70 -8.73 -7.22
CA TYR A 121 7.71 -7.94 -6.50
C TYR A 121 6.47 -7.66 -7.37
N THR A 122 6.26 -8.42 -8.45
CA THR A 122 5.03 -8.43 -9.25
C THR A 122 4.31 -9.77 -9.04
N PRO A 123 2.96 -9.81 -8.92
CA PRO A 123 2.22 -11.06 -8.80
C PRO A 123 2.57 -12.03 -9.95
N GLY A 124 2.97 -13.25 -9.59
CA GLY A 124 3.36 -14.28 -10.55
C GLY A 124 4.73 -14.07 -11.23
N GLY A 125 5.52 -13.09 -10.79
CA GLY A 125 6.86 -12.84 -11.33
C GLY A 125 6.88 -12.15 -12.70
N ALA A 126 5.74 -11.64 -13.18
CA ALA A 126 5.62 -11.10 -14.53
C ALA A 126 6.45 -9.81 -14.72
N GLY A 127 7.36 -9.80 -15.70
CA GLY A 127 8.07 -8.59 -16.11
C GLY A 127 7.14 -7.55 -16.76
N GLY A 128 7.56 -6.27 -16.77
CA GLY A 128 6.89 -5.20 -17.52
C GLY A 128 5.63 -4.62 -16.87
N ARG A 129 5.33 -4.99 -15.62
CA ARG A 129 4.21 -4.44 -14.82
C ARG A 129 4.61 -3.21 -14.00
N ARG A 130 5.73 -2.56 -14.35
CA ARG A 130 6.22 -1.32 -13.73
C ARG A 130 6.73 -0.36 -14.81
N PRO A 131 6.63 0.96 -14.60
CA PRO A 131 7.23 1.93 -15.49
C PRO A 131 8.76 1.85 -15.49
N ASP A 132 9.35 2.06 -16.65
CA ASP A 132 10.78 1.89 -16.92
C ASP A 132 11.67 2.97 -16.31
N ARG A 133 11.08 4.07 -15.83
CA ARG A 133 11.74 5.22 -15.21
C ARG A 133 10.80 5.89 -14.20
N SER A 134 11.29 6.10 -12.99
CA SER A 134 10.78 7.04 -11.98
C SER A 134 11.96 7.86 -11.48
#